data_AF-A0A9N7U7L6-F1
#
_entry.id   AF-A0A9N7U7L6-F1
#
_cell.length_a   1.000
_cell.length_b   1.000
_cell.length_c   1.000
_cell.angle_alpha   90.00
_cell.angle_beta   90.00
_cell.angle_gamma   90.00
#
_symmetry.space_group_name_H-M   'P 1'
#
loop_
_entity.id
_entity.type
_entity.pdbx_description
1 polymer ?
#
loop_
_entity_poly.entity_id
_entity_poly.type
_entity_poly.pdbx_seq_one_letter_code
_entity_poly.pdbx_strand_id
1 'polypeptide(L)'
;MLHPLSSRAAGEAMHDLTAPEPQKRGRRQPRVTVQPEAMSVAGRYVVLTALCVLCYCNSLHGELVHDDVWAIINNPDVRPGSSLINIFSNDFWGKMMADNTSHKSYRPLCILSF
;
A
#
# COMPACT_ATOMS: atom_id res chain seq x y z
N MET A 1 12.10 -94.34 21.76
CA MET A 1 12.46 -94.44 20.32
C MET A 1 11.28 -93.89 19.52
N LEU A 2 11.42 -92.69 18.97
CA LEU A 2 10.39 -91.97 18.22
C LEU A 2 10.33 -92.50 16.77
N HIS A 3 9.12 -92.70 16.25
CA HIS A 3 8.83 -92.89 14.82
C HIS A 3 8.04 -91.67 14.30
N PRO A 4 8.12 -91.35 12.99
CA PRO A 4 7.91 -90.00 12.49
C PRO A 4 6.50 -89.70 11.95
N LEU A 5 6.33 -88.40 11.70
CA LEU A 5 5.14 -87.64 11.33
C LEU A 5 4.44 -88.11 10.05
N SER A 6 3.10 -88.18 10.15
CA SER A 6 2.17 -88.29 9.03
C SER A 6 1.76 -86.90 8.52
N SER A 7 1.40 -86.90 7.25
CA SER A 7 1.32 -85.79 6.29
C SER A 7 -0.02 -85.06 6.29
N ARG A 8 0.02 -83.81 5.77
CA ARG A 8 -1.10 -83.01 5.19
C ARG A 8 -2.15 -82.51 6.19
N ALA A 9 -2.72 -81.30 6.09
CA ALA A 9 -2.85 -80.36 4.98
C ALA A 9 -3.02 -78.93 5.56
N ALA A 10 -2.39 -77.93 4.94
CA ALA A 10 -3.09 -76.82 4.27
C ALA A 10 -4.23 -76.19 5.09
N GLY A 11 -3.87 -75.23 5.94
CA GLY A 11 -4.76 -74.18 6.41
C GLY A 11 -4.14 -72.85 5.98
N GLU A 12 -4.60 -72.36 4.84
CA GLU A 12 -4.16 -71.12 4.20
C GLU A 12 -4.24 -69.92 5.14
N ALA A 13 -3.17 -69.13 5.11
CA ALA A 13 -3.17 -67.75 5.57
C ALA A 13 -4.11 -66.92 4.67
N MET A 14 -5.36 -66.74 5.11
CA MET A 14 -6.28 -65.79 4.48
C MET A 14 -5.96 -64.37 5.00
N HIS A 15 -5.02 -63.74 4.30
CA HIS A 15 -4.94 -62.30 4.01
C HIS A 15 -5.77 -61.35 4.90
N ASP A 16 -5.11 -60.79 5.91
CA ASP A 16 -5.44 -59.47 6.43
C ASP A 16 -5.00 -58.42 5.39
N LEU A 17 -5.94 -58.04 4.51
CA LEU A 17 -5.81 -56.93 3.57
C LEU A 17 -6.91 -55.92 3.87
N THR A 18 -6.89 -55.35 5.07
CA THR A 18 -7.55 -54.07 5.32
C THR A 18 -6.68 -52.99 4.67
N ALA A 19 -7.09 -52.50 3.50
CA ALA A 19 -6.43 -51.40 2.81
C ALA A 19 -6.33 -50.16 3.71
N PRO A 20 -5.23 -49.39 3.68
CA PRO A 20 -5.16 -48.14 4.43
C PRO A 20 -6.16 -47.14 3.86
N GLU A 21 -7.13 -46.73 4.68
CA GLU A 21 -8.03 -45.62 4.42
C GLU A 21 -7.24 -44.39 3.92
N PRO A 22 -7.67 -43.71 2.82
CA PRO A 22 -7.01 -42.50 2.38
C PRO A 22 -7.24 -41.42 3.43
N GLN A 23 -6.22 -41.13 4.22
CA GLN A 23 -6.20 -40.06 5.20
C GLN A 23 -6.54 -38.76 4.49
N LYS A 24 -7.78 -38.27 4.65
CA LYS A 24 -8.20 -36.94 4.19
C LYS A 24 -7.33 -35.93 4.91
N ARG A 25 -6.23 -35.54 4.25
CA ARG A 25 -5.36 -34.45 4.66
C ARG A 25 -6.21 -33.20 4.73
N GLY A 26 -6.70 -32.90 5.94
CA GLY A 26 -7.45 -31.69 6.21
C GLY A 26 -6.65 -30.51 5.69
N ARG A 27 -7.17 -29.88 4.64
CA ARG A 27 -6.63 -28.63 4.10
C ARG A 27 -6.76 -27.62 5.23
N ARG A 28 -5.69 -27.42 6.01
CA ARG A 28 -5.58 -26.34 6.98
C ARG A 28 -5.80 -25.06 6.19
N GLN A 29 -6.96 -24.45 6.34
CA GLN A 29 -7.19 -23.11 5.85
C GLN A 29 -6.21 -22.19 6.59
N PRO A 30 -5.46 -21.33 5.90
CA PRO A 30 -4.71 -20.29 6.58
C PRO A 30 -5.75 -19.38 7.22
N ARG A 31 -5.96 -19.53 8.52
CA ARG A 31 -6.76 -18.61 9.31
C ARG A 31 -6.01 -17.30 9.31
N VAL A 32 -6.42 -16.37 8.44
CA VAL A 32 -5.94 -15.00 8.49
C VAL A 32 -6.49 -14.40 9.78
N THR A 33 -5.74 -14.58 10.87
CA THR A 33 -5.99 -13.86 12.11
C THR A 33 -5.51 -12.43 11.90
N VAL A 34 -6.42 -11.57 11.42
CA VAL A 34 -6.19 -10.12 11.46
C VAL A 34 -6.08 -9.76 12.94
N GLN A 35 -4.89 -9.30 13.34
CA GLN A 35 -4.63 -8.93 14.72
C GLN A 35 -5.58 -7.76 15.10
N PRO A 36 -6.31 -7.85 16.22
CA PRO A 36 -7.29 -6.82 16.61
C PRO A 36 -6.65 -5.43 16.77
N GLU A 37 -5.37 -5.37 17.13
CA GLU A 37 -4.58 -4.14 17.20
C GLU A 37 -4.40 -3.47 15.83
N ALA A 38 -4.20 -4.25 14.77
CA ALA A 38 -4.09 -3.70 13.41
C ALA A 38 -5.44 -3.13 12.93
N MET A 39 -6.56 -3.76 13.30
CA MET A 39 -7.90 -3.25 13.00
C MET A 39 -8.22 -1.98 13.79
N SER A 40 -7.73 -1.85 15.02
CA SER A 40 -7.91 -0.65 15.83
C SER A 40 -7.12 0.53 15.27
N VAL A 41 -5.88 0.30 14.81
CA VAL A 41 -5.03 1.31 14.17
C VAL A 41 -5.61 1.74 12.83
N ALA A 42 -6.00 0.79 11.98
CA ALA A 42 -6.66 1.10 10.71
C ALA A 42 -7.96 1.89 10.92
N GLY A 43 -8.78 1.51 11.91
CA GLY A 43 -10.00 2.24 12.27
C GLY A 43 -9.73 3.69 12.68
N ARG A 44 -8.66 3.94 13.46
CA ARG A 44 -8.25 5.32 13.81
C ARG A 44 -7.90 6.13 12.57
N TYR A 45 -7.11 5.58 11.65
CA TYR A 45 -6.78 6.27 10.40
C TYR A 45 -8.01 6.55 9.55
N VAL A 46 -8.94 5.60 9.45
CA VAL A 46 -10.22 5.80 8.72
C VAL A 46 -11.02 6.96 9.33
N VAL A 47 -11.16 6.99 10.66
CA VAL A 47 -11.86 8.09 11.34
C VAL A 47 -11.16 9.43 11.11
N LEU A 48 -9.83 9.48 11.23
CA LEU A 48 -9.06 10.69 10.97
C LEU A 48 -9.24 11.18 9.52
N THR A 49 -9.12 10.29 8.54
CA THR A 49 -9.34 10.61 7.13
C THR A 49 -10.76 11.11 6.88
N ALA A 50 -11.78 10.45 7.45
CA ALA A 50 -13.17 10.87 7.29
C ALA A 50 -13.42 12.26 7.89
N LEU A 51 -12.88 12.56 9.07
CA LEU A 51 -12.98 13.88 9.69
C LEU A 51 -12.29 14.96 8.83
N CYS A 52 -11.09 14.69 8.31
CA CYS A 52 -10.41 15.60 7.40
C CYS A 52 -11.27 15.87 6.15
N VAL A 53 -11.81 14.83 5.51
CA VAL A 53 -12.67 14.99 4.34
C VAL A 53 -13.90 15.84 4.67
N LEU A 54 -14.60 15.57 5.77
CA LEU A 54 -15.79 16.33 6.17
C LEU A 54 -15.48 17.81 6.45
N CYS A 55 -14.34 18.11 7.07
CA CYS A 55 -13.94 19.48 7.36
C CYS A 55 -13.54 20.27 6.10
N TYR A 56 -12.88 19.61 5.14
CA TYR A 56 -12.27 20.27 3.97
C TYR A 56 -13.01 20.06 2.65
N CYS A 57 -14.05 19.20 2.59
CA CYS A 57 -14.80 18.95 1.34
C CYS A 57 -15.46 20.22 0.79
N ASN A 58 -15.90 21.12 1.67
CA ASN A 58 -16.48 22.39 1.28
C ASN A 58 -15.47 23.30 0.57
N SER A 59 -14.17 23.10 0.81
CA SER A 59 -13.10 23.88 0.16
C SER A 59 -12.76 23.40 -1.25
N LEU A 60 -13.28 22.25 -1.70
CA LEU A 60 -12.98 21.72 -3.04
C LEU A 60 -13.50 22.60 -4.18
N HIS A 61 -14.49 23.45 -3.89
CA HIS A 61 -15.05 24.41 -4.84
C HIS A 61 -14.61 25.86 -4.54
N GLY A 62 -13.55 26.02 -3.74
CA GLY A 62 -12.97 27.33 -3.45
C GLY A 62 -12.16 27.85 -4.63
N GLU A 63 -12.14 29.18 -4.77
CA GLU A 63 -11.27 29.88 -5.71
C GLU A 63 -9.84 30.00 -5.16
N LEU A 64 -8.90 30.34 -6.04
CA LEU A 64 -7.51 30.59 -5.65
C LEU A 64 -7.41 31.81 -4.71
N VAL A 65 -6.71 31.63 -3.59
CA VAL A 65 -6.43 32.72 -2.65
C VAL A 65 -5.27 33.56 -3.19
N HIS A 66 -5.08 34.76 -2.65
CA HIS A 66 -4.07 35.72 -3.09
C HIS A 66 -2.70 35.11 -3.44
N ASP A 67 -2.16 34.29 -2.54
CA ASP A 67 -0.85 33.67 -2.73
C ASP A 67 -0.90 32.60 -3.83
N ASP A 68 -1.98 31.84 -3.94
CA ASP A 68 -2.13 30.85 -5.01
C ASP A 68 -2.16 31.50 -6.39
N VAL A 69 -2.82 32.66 -6.52
CA VAL A 69 -2.87 33.42 -7.78
C VAL A 69 -1.47 33.82 -8.24
N TRP A 70 -0.61 34.27 -7.33
CA TRP A 70 0.77 34.65 -7.68
C TRP A 70 1.66 33.44 -7.97
N ALA A 71 1.50 32.33 -7.23
CA ALA A 71 2.34 31.15 -7.38
C ALA A 71 1.96 30.30 -8.61
N ILE A 72 0.68 30.27 -8.99
CA ILE A 72 0.14 29.37 -10.03
C ILE A 72 -0.17 30.14 -11.31
N ILE A 73 -1.02 31.16 -11.23
CA ILE A 73 -1.53 31.84 -12.43
C ILE A 73 -0.52 32.84 -12.99
N ASN A 74 0.10 33.64 -12.11
CA ASN A 74 0.99 34.71 -12.54
C ASN A 74 2.45 34.28 -12.65
N ASN A 75 2.82 33.13 -12.10
CA ASN A 75 4.20 32.67 -12.10
C ASN A 75 4.66 32.28 -13.52
N PRO A 76 5.68 32.94 -14.09
CA PRO A 76 6.20 32.58 -15.41
C PRO A 76 6.77 31.16 -15.48
N ASP A 77 7.21 30.60 -14.35
CA ASP A 77 7.84 29.27 -14.31
C ASP A 77 6.82 28.13 -14.44
N VAL A 78 5.54 28.36 -14.12
CA VAL A 78 4.45 27.37 -14.22
C VAL A 78 3.83 27.34 -15.64
N ARG A 79 4.17 28.30 -16.50
CA ARG A 79 3.55 28.42 -17.85
C ARG A 79 3.97 27.27 -18.76
N PRO A 80 3.08 26.75 -19.62
CA PRO A 80 3.46 25.78 -20.65
C PRO A 80 4.61 26.31 -21.52
N GLY A 81 5.69 25.55 -21.64
CA GLY A 81 6.86 25.90 -22.44
C GLY A 81 7.93 26.74 -21.71
N SER A 82 7.74 27.06 -20.42
CA SER A 82 8.81 27.59 -19.57
C SER A 82 9.93 26.56 -19.39
N SER A 83 11.16 27.03 -19.19
CA SER A 83 12.28 26.16 -18.88
C SER A 83 12.22 25.71 -17.43
N LEU A 84 12.21 24.41 -17.16
CA LEU A 84 12.26 23.86 -15.80
C LEU A 84 13.50 24.30 -15.01
N ILE A 85 14.58 24.69 -15.71
CA ILE A 85 15.81 25.19 -15.07
C ILE A 85 15.53 26.52 -14.33
N ASN A 86 14.58 27.32 -14.82
CA ASN A 86 14.22 28.59 -14.20
C ASN A 86 13.67 28.40 -12.78
N ILE A 87 12.94 27.31 -12.53
CA ILE A 87 12.40 26.97 -11.19
C ILE A 87 13.51 26.84 -10.14
N PHE A 88 14.72 26.42 -10.55
CA PHE A 88 15.88 26.29 -9.66
C PHE A 88 16.70 27.58 -9.52
N SER A 89 16.41 28.59 -10.34
CA SER A 89 17.13 29.88 -10.37
C SER A 89 16.28 31.05 -9.87
N ASN A 90 14.95 30.87 -9.83
CA ASN A 90 13.98 31.85 -9.40
C ASN A 90 13.46 31.53 -7.98
N ASP A 91 12.85 32.53 -7.37
CA ASP A 91 12.10 32.39 -6.13
C ASP A 91 10.71 31.81 -6.38
N PHE A 92 9.97 31.62 -5.30
CA PHE A 92 8.62 31.06 -5.30
C PHE A 92 7.62 31.79 -6.20
N TRP A 93 7.86 33.05 -6.53
CA TRP A 93 6.97 33.88 -7.36
C TRP A 93 7.44 33.99 -8.81
N GLY A 94 8.50 33.26 -9.19
CA GLY A 94 9.08 33.27 -10.52
C GLY A 94 10.01 34.45 -10.78
N LYS A 95 10.53 35.07 -9.73
CA LYS A 95 11.51 36.15 -9.85
C LYS A 95 12.93 35.63 -9.63
N MET A 96 13.89 36.09 -10.43
CA MET A 96 15.28 35.67 -10.29
C MET A 96 15.79 35.88 -8.87
N MET A 97 16.37 34.82 -8.27
CA MET A 97 16.89 34.86 -6.90
C MET A 97 17.98 35.92 -6.70
N ALA A 98 18.68 36.32 -7.77
CA ALA A 98 19.69 37.38 -7.73
C ALA A 98 19.11 38.79 -7.62
N ASP A 99 17.83 39.01 -7.96
CA ASP A 99 17.20 40.32 -7.91
C ASP A 99 17.01 40.78 -6.45
N ASN A 100 17.17 42.08 -6.19
CA ASN A 100 16.95 42.68 -4.87
C ASN A 100 15.47 42.75 -4.48
N THR A 101 14.58 42.68 -5.47
CA THR A 101 13.12 42.65 -5.28
C THR A 101 12.57 41.23 -5.17
N SER A 102 13.44 40.21 -5.27
CA SER A 102 13.05 38.83 -4.98
C SER A 102 12.73 38.67 -3.49
N HIS A 103 11.70 37.88 -3.18
CA HIS A 103 11.34 37.54 -1.81
C HIS A 103 12.29 36.49 -1.20
N LYS A 104 13.22 35.95 -2.00
CA LYS A 104 14.23 34.96 -1.62
C LYS A 104 13.66 33.64 -1.06
N SER A 105 12.36 33.42 -1.22
CA SER A 105 11.68 32.19 -0.84
C SER A 105 11.96 31.09 -1.87
N TYR A 106 12.89 30.20 -1.58
CA TYR A 106 13.28 29.10 -2.47
C TYR A 106 12.44 27.83 -2.19
N ARG A 107 11.53 27.48 -3.12
CA ARG A 107 10.60 26.34 -2.99
C ARG A 107 10.35 25.62 -4.32
N PRO A 108 11.41 25.11 -4.98
CA PRO A 108 11.31 24.57 -6.34
C PRO A 108 10.34 23.38 -6.45
N LEU A 109 10.29 22.52 -5.44
CA LEU A 109 9.40 21.35 -5.43
C LEU A 109 7.91 21.74 -5.36
N CYS A 110 7.58 22.88 -4.73
CA CYS A 110 6.21 23.36 -4.71
C CYS A 110 5.79 23.85 -6.09
N ILE A 111 6.66 24.57 -6.80
CA ILE A 111 6.38 25.08 -8.14
C ILE A 111 6.25 23.94 -9.15
N LEU A 112 7.06 22.88 -9.02
CA LEU A 112 6.95 21.66 -9.84
C LEU A 112 5.65 20.87 -9.65
N SER A 113 4.87 21.16 -8.61
CA SER A 113 3.60 20.46 -8.36
C SER A 113 2.40 21.03 -9.13
N PHE A 114 2.59 22.19 -9.78
CA PHE A 114 1.60 22.85 -10.63
C PHE A 114 1.92 22.62 -12.10
#